data_AF-A0A530QUI3-F1
#
_entry.id   AF-A0A530QUI3-F1
#
_cell.length_a   1.000
_cell.length_b   1.000
_cell.length_c   1.000
_cell.angle_alpha   90.00
_cell.angle_beta   90.00
_cell.angle_gamma   90.00
#
_symmetry.space_group_name_H-M   'P 1'
#
loop_
_entity.id
_entity.type
_entity.pdbx_description
1 polymer ?
#
loop_
_entity_poly.entity_id
_entity_poly.type
_entity_poly.pdbx_seq_one_letter_code
_entity_poly.pdbx_strand_id
1 'polypeptide(L)'
;MTEILQTPKLVVVFGGSGFVGRHVVRALARRGYRIRVACRRPDLAGHLQPLGNVGQIQPVQANVRVRWSVDRAVQDADHVVNLVAIL
;
A
#
# COMPACT_ATOMS: atom_id res chain seq x y z
N MET A 1 -4.37 11.49 -29.47
CA MET A 1 -3.04 11.89 -28.99
C MET A 1 -2.89 11.32 -27.60
N THR A 2 -2.33 10.13 -27.51
CA THR A 2 -2.42 9.25 -26.33
C THR A 2 -1.44 9.73 -25.26
N GLU A 3 -1.94 10.20 -24.12
CA GLU A 3 -1.11 10.46 -22.94
C GLU A 3 -0.62 9.12 -22.36
N ILE A 4 0.50 8.62 -22.88
CA ILE A 4 1.16 7.40 -22.40
C ILE A 4 2.07 7.70 -21.17
N LEU A 5 2.14 8.95 -20.68
CA LEU A 5 3.32 9.42 -19.95
C LEU A 5 3.17 9.72 -18.44
N GLN A 6 2.10 9.30 -17.76
CA GLN A 6 2.10 9.36 -16.28
C GLN A 6 2.09 7.97 -15.65
N THR A 7 3.26 7.58 -15.13
CA THR A 7 3.36 6.47 -14.19
C THR A 7 2.41 6.73 -13.01
N PRO A 8 1.52 5.79 -12.67
CA PRO A 8 0.61 6.02 -11.56
C PRO A 8 1.39 6.17 -10.26
N LYS A 9 1.04 7.21 -9.49
CA LYS A 9 1.69 7.51 -8.21
C LYS A 9 1.63 6.33 -7.25
N LEU A 10 2.72 6.11 -6.52
CA LEU A 10 2.85 5.08 -5.51
C LEU A 10 2.44 5.61 -4.12
N VAL A 11 1.45 4.97 -3.53
CA VAL A 11 1.01 5.24 -2.15
C VAL A 11 1.39 4.07 -1.26
N VAL A 12 2.12 4.34 -0.18
CA VAL A 12 2.44 3.36 0.85
C VAL A 12 1.43 3.47 1.97
N VAL A 13 0.78 2.37 2.32
CA VAL A 13 -0.22 2.33 3.40
C VAL A 13 0.26 1.40 4.50
N PHE A 14 0.78 1.96 5.59
CA PHE A 14 1.10 1.18 6.79
C PHE A 14 -0.20 0.80 7.51
N GLY A 15 -0.33 -0.48 7.88
CA GLY A 15 -1.57 -0.99 8.48
C GLY A 15 -2.72 -1.15 7.48
N GLY A 16 -2.44 -1.12 6.17
CA GLY A 16 -3.45 -1.24 5.12
C GLY A 16 -4.22 -2.57 5.08
N SER A 17 -3.71 -3.62 5.75
CA SER A 17 -4.40 -4.92 5.89
C SER A 17 -5.40 -4.97 7.05
N GLY A 18 -5.52 -3.90 7.85
CA GLY A 18 -6.42 -3.82 8.99
C GLY A 18 -7.85 -3.40 8.61
N PHE A 19 -8.68 -3.19 9.63
CA PHE A 19 -10.10 -2.83 9.48
C PHE A 19 -10.30 -1.56 8.64
N VAL A 20 -9.73 -0.43 9.06
CA VAL A 20 -9.82 0.84 8.30
C VAL A 20 -8.97 0.76 7.03
N GLY A 21 -7.77 0.16 7.14
CA GLY A 21 -6.78 0.06 6.08
C GLY A 21 -7.34 -0.48 4.75
N ARG A 22 -8.10 -1.59 4.79
CA ARG A 22 -8.63 -2.22 3.57
C ARG A 22 -9.55 -1.29 2.77
N HIS A 23 -10.30 -0.42 3.46
CA HIS A 23 -11.21 0.52 2.83
C HIS A 23 -10.45 1.69 2.19
N VAL A 24 -9.37 2.16 2.83
CA VAL A 24 -8.45 3.16 2.27
C VAL A 24 -7.74 2.61 1.04
N VAL A 25 -7.19 1.39 1.12
CA VAL A 25 -6.54 0.71 -0.01
C VAL A 25 -7.48 0.59 -1.20
N ARG A 26 -8.73 0.14 -0.99
CA ARG A 26 -9.75 0.06 -2.04
C ARG A 26 -10.07 1.42 -2.66
N ALA A 27 -10.20 2.47 -1.85
CA ALA A 27 -10.49 3.81 -2.35
C ALA A 27 -9.34 4.37 -3.20
N LEU A 28 -8.09 4.14 -2.79
CA LEU A 28 -6.90 4.52 -3.56
C LEU A 28 -6.78 3.72 -4.86
N ALA A 29 -7.03 2.41 -4.83
CA ALA A 29 -7.03 1.57 -6.02
C ALA A 29 -8.03 2.06 -7.07
N ARG A 30 -9.26 2.40 -6.65
CA ARG A 30 -10.30 2.97 -7.52
C ARG A 30 -9.93 4.31 -8.14
N ARG A 31 -9.00 5.06 -7.53
CA ARG A 31 -8.50 6.34 -8.04
C ARG A 31 -7.27 6.18 -8.95
N GLY A 32 -6.86 4.95 -9.24
CA GLY A 32 -5.77 4.66 -10.17
C GLY A 32 -4.37 4.67 -9.55
N TYR A 33 -4.23 4.81 -8.23
CA TYR A 33 -2.91 4.76 -7.58
C TYR A 33 -2.32 3.35 -7.63
N ARG A 34 -0.99 3.24 -7.59
CA ARG A 34 -0.31 2.02 -7.17
C ARG A 34 -0.22 2.02 -5.65
N ILE A 35 -0.43 0.88 -5.03
CA ILE A 35 -0.50 0.76 -3.57
C ILE A 35 0.50 -0.28 -3.10
N ARG A 36 1.38 0.13 -2.20
CA ARG A 36 2.22 -0.77 -1.42
C ARG A 36 1.68 -0.86 -0.01
N VAL A 37 1.17 -2.03 0.37
CA VAL A 37 0.56 -2.23 1.69
C VAL A 37 1.63 -2.74 2.66
N ALA A 38 2.12 -1.85 3.51
CA ALA A 38 3.16 -2.16 4.49
C ALA A 38 2.52 -2.79 5.74
N CYS A 39 2.79 -4.08 5.97
CA CYS A 39 2.23 -4.82 7.09
C CYS A 39 3.19 -5.90 7.62
N ARG A 40 2.94 -6.39 8.84
CA ARG A 40 3.83 -7.37 9.49
C ARG A 40 3.78 -8.77 8.87
N ARG A 41 2.62 -9.18 8.34
CA ARG A 41 2.34 -10.49 7.75
C ARG A 41 1.72 -10.32 6.36
N PRO A 42 2.53 -10.02 5.32
CA PRO A 42 2.02 -9.76 3.97
C PRO A 42 1.38 -11.00 3.32
N ASP A 43 1.80 -12.19 3.73
CA ASP A 43 1.23 -13.49 3.37
C ASP A 43 -0.27 -13.60 3.69
N LEU A 44 -0.74 -12.93 4.74
CA LEU A 44 -2.16 -12.91 5.14
C LEU A 44 -2.97 -11.78 4.47
N ALA A 45 -2.32 -10.89 3.74
CA ALA A 45 -2.94 -9.72 3.12
C ALA A 45 -3.43 -9.97 1.68
N GLY A 46 -3.50 -11.24 1.24
CA GLY A 46 -3.94 -11.61 -0.11
C GLY A 46 -5.35 -11.12 -0.47
N HIS A 47 -6.23 -11.00 0.54
CA HIS A 47 -7.59 -10.47 0.39
C HIS A 47 -7.66 -9.02 -0.11
N LEU A 48 -6.54 -8.27 -0.12
CA LEU A 48 -6.47 -6.92 -0.66
C LEU A 48 -6.26 -6.92 -2.18
N GLN A 49 -5.66 -7.95 -2.76
CA GLN A 49 -5.31 -7.98 -4.19
C GLN A 49 -6.55 -7.87 -5.10
N PRO A 50 -7.68 -8.55 -4.81
CA PRO A 50 -8.90 -8.41 -5.62
C PRO A 50 -9.57 -7.03 -5.55
N LEU A 51 -9.11 -6.12 -4.68
CA LEU A 51 -9.69 -4.78 -4.52
C LEU A 51 -9.20 -3.78 -5.59
N GLY A 52 -8.25 -4.18 -6.44
CA GLY A 52 -7.69 -3.37 -7.50
C GLY A 52 -7.32 -4.20 -8.72
N ASN A 53 -6.71 -3.56 -9.72
CA ASN A 53 -6.22 -4.21 -10.92
C ASN A 53 -4.97 -5.06 -10.64
N VAL A 54 -4.64 -5.95 -11.57
CA VAL A 54 -3.44 -6.81 -11.49
C VAL A 54 -2.19 -5.95 -11.26
N GLY A 55 -1.41 -6.31 -10.24
CA GLY A 55 -0.17 -5.60 -9.88
C GLY A 55 -0.37 -4.23 -9.23
N GLN A 56 -1.60 -3.75 -9.08
CA GLN A 56 -1.89 -2.44 -8.50
C GLN A 56 -1.66 -2.41 -6.99
N ILE A 57 -1.97 -3.51 -6.29
CA ILE A 57 -1.86 -3.62 -4.83
C ILE A 57 -0.81 -4.68 -4.50
N GLN A 58 0.25 -4.26 -3.81
CA GLN A 58 1.36 -5.11 -3.42
C GLN A 58 1.55 -5.09 -1.89
N PRO A 59 1.16 -6.15 -1.18
CA PRO A 59 1.54 -6.32 0.22
C PRO A 59 3.06 -6.51 0.35
N VAL A 60 3.67 -5.80 1.29
CA VAL A 60 5.09 -5.92 1.61
C VAL A 60 5.29 -6.06 3.11
N GLN A 61 6.34 -6.76 3.49
CA GLN A 61 6.74 -6.86 4.89
C GLN A 61 7.24 -5.48 5.36
N ALA A 62 6.71 -5.04 6.51
CA ALA A 62 7.22 -3.88 7.22
C ALA A 62 7.01 -4.02 8.73
N ASN A 63 8.02 -3.67 9.52
CA ASN A 63 7.94 -3.50 10.97
C ASN A 63 8.30 -2.07 11.35
N VAL A 64 7.32 -1.30 11.81
CA VAL A 64 7.49 0.13 12.16
C VAL A 64 8.44 0.38 13.33
N ARG A 65 8.78 -0.65 14.12
CA ARG A 65 9.78 -0.57 15.19
C ARG A 65 11.23 -0.65 14.67
N VAL A 66 11.41 -0.90 13.38
CA VAL A 66 12.71 -1.15 12.75
C VAL A 66 12.92 -0.14 11.63
N ARG A 67 13.88 0.77 11.81
CA ARG A 67 14.09 1.93 10.91
C ARG A 67 14.29 1.53 9.45
N TRP A 68 15.22 0.63 9.17
CA TRP A 68 15.51 0.19 7.80
C TRP A 68 14.29 -0.46 7.12
N SER A 69 13.40 -1.08 7.90
CA SER A 69 12.18 -1.71 7.38
C SER A 69 11.18 -0.66 6.92
N VAL A 70 11.07 0.45 7.67
CA VAL A 70 10.27 1.62 7.27
C VAL A 70 10.88 2.28 6.03
N ASP A 71 12.19 2.53 6.02
CA ASP A 71 12.88 3.16 4.89
C ASP A 71 12.66 2.37 3.59
N ARG A 72 12.82 1.04 3.63
CA ARG A 72 12.53 0.16 2.49
C ARG A 72 11.07 0.19 2.06
N ALA A 73 10.13 0.25 3.02
CA ALA A 73 8.72 0.29 2.72
C ALA A 73 8.31 1.60 2.01
N VAL A 74 8.91 2.74 2.37
CA VAL A 74 8.59 4.06 1.79
C VAL A 74 9.41 4.42 0.56
N GLN A 75 10.39 3.59 0.17
CA GLN A 75 11.23 3.85 -0.99
C GLN A 75 10.39 4.12 -2.26
N ASP A 76 10.69 5.22 -2.95
CA ASP A 76 10.02 5.69 -4.18
C ASP A 76 8.53 6.01 -4.01
N ALA A 77 8.03 6.18 -2.78
CA ALA A 77 6.64 6.55 -2.54
C ALA A 77 6.40 8.04 -2.79
N ASP A 78 5.34 8.35 -3.55
CA ASP A 78 4.85 9.73 -3.69
C ASP A 78 4.08 10.18 -2.44
N HIS A 79 3.40 9.22 -1.79
CA HIS A 79 2.56 9.47 -0.63
C HIS A 79 2.67 8.33 0.39
N VAL A 80 2.56 8.67 1.67
CA VAL A 80 2.55 7.70 2.78
C VAL A 80 1.33 7.95 3.66
N VAL A 81 0.58 6.89 3.96
CA VAL A 81 -0.54 6.90 4.91
C VAL A 81 -0.21 5.94 6.04
N ASN A 82 -0.22 6.44 7.28
CA ASN A 82 0.03 5.62 8.47
C ASN A 82 -1.28 5.32 9.20
N LEU A 83 -1.69 4.05 9.19
CA LEU A 83 -2.84 3.52 9.91
C LEU A 83 -2.42 2.43 10.90
N VAL A 84 -1.15 2.39 11.30
CA VAL A 84 -0.71 1.47 12.36
C VAL A 84 -1.33 1.89 13.67
N ALA A 85 -2.11 0.99 14.25
CA ALA A 85 -2.66 1.12 15.60
C ALA A 85 -2.40 -0.17 16.36
N ILE A 86 -2.45 -0.05 17.68
CA ILE A 86 -2.51 -1.17 18.62
C ILE A 86 -3.92 -1.22 19.21
N LEU A 87 -4.38 -2.42 19.53
CA LEU A 87 -5.62 -2.70 20.23
C LEU A 87 -5.27 -3.66 21.37
#